data_AF-U2Q023-F1
#
_entry.id   AF-U2Q023-F1
#
_cell.length_a   1.000
_cell.length_b   1.000
_cell.length_c   1.000
_cell.angle_alpha   90.00
_cell.angle_beta   90.00
_cell.angle_gamma   90.00
#
_symmetry.space_group_name_H-M   'P 1'
#
loop_
_entity.id
_entity.type
_entity.pdbx_description
1 polymer ?
#
loop_
_entity_poly.entity_id
_entity_poly.type
_entity_poly.pdbx_seq_one_letter_code
_entity_poly.pdbx_strand_id
1 'polypeptide(L)'
;MQIELENAIEVPNKEGVVIENACIQTFAKADGVMQKFNHIINGTGEGVSSGIDKVTGEKGEGWSRKFILSYKNGEAIRGFNGSIVEQGYQPTNEYKTDKANLIKAVDSANEILANLEKYKPVSIKGLEDLVNKAKLIIDTEDFEQDEVDKVTTELQDGVSKASLKANKEKLVATLNNAKQLKLDIYTKASSKTLVDLIEKSQAVLKDDNVEQTTVDELETNINSAISQLILKGDKSKLNAKIAEAEGLKQEDYTSATWATLKEALTKAKDIVADEEADQKMVDKAISNLDKAIKGLIKKTVDEEPGNGGNNGGTGNNGSNNNGNQGNLPQTGGVNPSQAAALGLLTIAAGAIIIKKKK
;
A
#
# COMPACT_ATOMS: atom_id res chain seq x y z
N MET A 1 -33.72 -60.63 6.88
CA MET A 1 -33.94 -60.51 5.42
C MET A 1 -34.08 -59.02 5.15
N GLN A 2 -33.00 -58.42 4.64
CA GLN A 2 -32.96 -57.00 4.32
C GLN A 2 -33.44 -56.90 2.87
N ILE A 3 -34.57 -56.22 2.67
CA ILE A 3 -35.06 -55.90 1.33
C ILE A 3 -34.53 -54.51 1.05
N GLU A 4 -33.50 -54.42 0.22
CA GLU A 4 -33.04 -53.16 -0.34
C GLU A 4 -33.93 -52.83 -1.54
N LEU A 5 -34.69 -51.74 -1.43
CA LEU A 5 -35.42 -51.17 -2.56
C LEU A 5 -34.48 -50.22 -3.28
N GLU A 6 -33.74 -50.72 -4.27
CA GLU A 6 -32.78 -49.94 -5.08
C GLU A 6 -33.44 -49.01 -6.12
N ASN A 7 -34.77 -48.90 -6.16
CA ASN A 7 -35.45 -48.07 -7.13
C ASN A 7 -36.33 -47.03 -6.45
N ALA A 8 -36.15 -45.76 -6.83
CA ALA A 8 -37.15 -44.73 -6.65
C ALA A 8 -38.48 -45.26 -7.17
N ILE A 9 -39.48 -45.38 -6.28
CA ILE A 9 -40.83 -45.71 -6.72
C ILE A 9 -41.34 -44.45 -7.44
N GLU A 10 -41.45 -44.50 -8.77
CA GLU A 10 -42.30 -43.55 -9.50
C GLU A 10 -43.71 -43.66 -8.91
N VAL A 11 -44.12 -42.66 -8.12
CA VAL A 11 -45.49 -42.61 -7.64
C VAL A 11 -46.32 -41.90 -8.71
N PRO A 12 -47.21 -42.59 -9.42
CA PRO A 12 -47.94 -42.01 -10.53
C PRO A 12 -48.86 -40.90 -10.02
N ASN A 13 -48.82 -39.73 -10.66
CA ASN A 13 -49.84 -38.69 -10.52
C ASN A 13 -51.18 -39.19 -11.08
N LYS A 14 -51.92 -39.96 -10.27
CA LYS A 14 -53.17 -40.60 -10.66
C LYS A 14 -54.27 -40.23 -9.67
N GLU A 15 -55.45 -39.95 -10.22
CA GLU A 15 -56.63 -39.60 -9.43
C GLU A 15 -56.95 -40.67 -8.38
N GLY A 16 -57.10 -40.26 -7.13
CA GLY A 16 -57.40 -41.14 -6.00
C GLY A 16 -56.18 -41.77 -5.32
N VAL A 17 -54.96 -41.54 -5.81
CA VAL A 17 -53.74 -41.93 -5.11
C VAL A 17 -53.36 -40.83 -4.12
N VAL A 18 -53.23 -41.18 -2.85
CA VAL A 18 -52.77 -40.27 -1.78
C VAL A 18 -51.37 -40.69 -1.37
N ILE A 19 -50.43 -39.76 -1.43
CA ILE A 19 -49.09 -39.94 -0.88
C ILE A 19 -49.09 -39.31 0.51
N GLU A 20 -49.10 -40.17 1.52
CA GLU A 20 -48.93 -39.78 2.92
C GLU A 20 -47.53 -40.21 3.36
N ASN A 21 -46.64 -39.25 3.59
CA ASN A 21 -45.42 -39.51 4.35
C ASN A 21 -45.80 -39.66 5.82
N ALA A 22 -46.30 -40.85 6.19
CA ALA A 22 -46.53 -41.23 7.57
C ALA A 22 -45.24 -41.82 8.17
N CYS A 23 -44.59 -41.08 9.08
CA CYS A 23 -43.66 -41.71 10.01
C CYS A 23 -44.43 -42.65 10.95
N ILE A 24 -43.96 -43.90 11.09
CA ILE A 24 -44.33 -44.76 12.23
C ILE A 24 -43.50 -44.32 13.44
N GLN A 25 -44.17 -44.07 14.56
CA GLN A 25 -43.56 -43.71 15.84
C GLN A 25 -43.16 -45.00 16.60
N THR A 26 -41.94 -45.10 17.13
CA THR A 26 -41.57 -46.11 18.15
C THR A 26 -41.05 -45.43 19.40
N PHE A 27 -41.57 -45.83 20.56
CA PHE A 27 -41.15 -45.37 21.88
C PHE A 27 -40.03 -46.27 22.43
N ALA A 28 -39.10 -45.67 23.19
CA ALA A 28 -37.94 -46.34 23.77
C ALA A 28 -38.31 -47.46 24.79
N LYS A 29 -37.41 -48.46 24.92
CA LYS A 29 -37.28 -49.30 26.12
C LYS A 29 -35.96 -48.97 26.84
N ALA A 30 -35.89 -49.40 28.11
CA ALA A 30 -35.12 -48.80 29.20
C ALA A 30 -33.58 -48.95 29.19
N ASP A 31 -32.95 -49.56 28.19
CA ASP A 31 -31.54 -49.97 28.31
C ASP A 31 -30.64 -49.81 27.07
N GLY A 32 -31.04 -49.11 26.00
CA GLY A 32 -30.04 -48.82 24.96
C GLY A 32 -30.58 -48.16 23.71
N VAL A 33 -29.78 -47.23 23.19
CA VAL A 33 -30.00 -46.42 21.99
C VAL A 33 -30.48 -47.27 20.80
N MET A 34 -31.53 -46.81 20.11
CA MET A 34 -31.72 -47.11 18.69
C MET A 34 -32.26 -45.88 17.96
N GLN A 35 -31.41 -45.31 17.12
CA GLN A 35 -31.80 -44.46 16.00
C GLN A 35 -32.23 -45.35 14.83
N LYS A 36 -33.25 -44.94 14.10
CA LYS A 36 -33.47 -45.36 12.72
C LYS A 36 -33.95 -44.17 11.90
N PHE A 37 -33.21 -43.90 10.84
CA PHE A 37 -33.60 -43.00 9.75
C PHE A 37 -34.11 -43.87 8.61
N ASN A 38 -35.21 -43.46 8.00
CA ASN A 38 -35.66 -44.02 6.73
C ASN A 38 -35.47 -42.91 5.71
N HIS A 39 -34.67 -43.19 4.67
CA HIS A 39 -34.52 -42.29 3.55
C HIS A 39 -35.89 -42.20 2.86
N ILE A 40 -36.55 -41.04 2.95
CA ILE A 40 -37.77 -40.79 2.18
C ILE A 40 -37.36 -40.14 0.87
N ILE A 41 -37.57 -40.90 -0.21
CA ILE A 41 -37.58 -40.40 -1.58
C ILE A 41 -38.77 -39.44 -1.71
N ASN A 42 -38.51 -38.25 -2.26
CA ASN A 42 -39.43 -37.17 -2.59
C ASN A 42 -39.99 -36.31 -1.43
N GLY A 43 -39.30 -35.19 -1.17
CA GLY A 43 -39.88 -33.98 -0.61
C GLY A 43 -40.00 -33.93 0.92
N THR A 44 -39.02 -33.28 1.56
CA THR A 44 -38.92 -32.82 2.97
C THR A 44 -38.70 -33.87 4.09
N GLY A 45 -37.42 -34.25 4.33
CA GLY A 45 -36.63 -33.75 5.48
C GLY A 45 -36.01 -34.70 6.55
N GLU A 46 -34.94 -34.24 7.24
CA GLU A 46 -34.59 -34.51 8.66
C GLU A 46 -34.20 -33.20 9.40
N GLY A 47 -34.40 -32.98 10.71
CA GLY A 47 -34.76 -33.91 11.79
C GLY A 47 -35.56 -33.34 12.98
N VAL A 48 -35.38 -34.03 14.11
CA VAL A 48 -36.22 -34.25 15.32
C VAL A 48 -36.47 -33.03 16.24
N SER A 49 -37.58 -33.08 17.00
CA SER A 49 -37.76 -32.29 18.23
C SER A 49 -37.13 -32.99 19.43
N SER A 50 -36.39 -32.26 20.25
CA SER A 50 -35.92 -32.72 21.55
C SER A 50 -37.07 -32.84 22.57
N GLY A 51 -37.13 -33.98 23.27
CA GLY A 51 -38.00 -34.20 24.43
C GLY A 51 -37.28 -33.92 25.74
N ILE A 52 -38.03 -34.02 26.85
CA ILE A 52 -37.50 -33.94 28.23
C ILE A 52 -37.52 -35.36 28.82
N ASP A 53 -36.40 -35.80 29.37
CA ASP A 53 -36.35 -37.04 30.15
C ASP A 53 -37.16 -36.89 31.45
N LYS A 54 -38.15 -37.76 31.68
CA LYS A 54 -39.06 -37.64 32.85
C LYS A 54 -38.50 -38.21 34.15
N VAL A 55 -37.36 -38.90 34.10
CA VAL A 55 -36.68 -39.48 35.26
C VAL A 55 -35.51 -38.60 35.68
N THR A 56 -34.71 -38.09 34.73
CA THR A 56 -33.53 -37.26 35.01
C THR A 56 -33.78 -35.76 34.89
N GLY A 57 -34.78 -35.35 34.12
CA GLY A 57 -35.15 -33.94 33.91
C GLY A 57 -34.35 -33.20 32.83
N GLU A 58 -33.46 -33.87 32.10
CA GLU A 58 -32.62 -33.25 31.07
C GLU A 58 -33.43 -32.88 29.81
N LYS A 59 -33.17 -31.68 29.26
CA LYS A 59 -33.73 -31.16 28.00
C LYS A 59 -32.73 -31.44 26.88
N GLY A 60 -33.16 -32.11 25.81
CA GLY A 60 -32.36 -32.11 24.58
C GLY A 60 -32.30 -30.70 23.97
N GLU A 61 -31.18 -30.33 23.36
CA GLU A 61 -31.04 -29.09 22.59
C GLU A 61 -31.22 -29.40 21.10
N GLY A 62 -32.43 -29.21 20.56
CA GLY A 62 -32.63 -29.39 19.12
C GLY A 62 -34.01 -28.97 18.64
N TRP A 63 -34.03 -28.03 17.68
CA TRP A 63 -35.19 -27.68 16.87
C TRP A 63 -34.78 -27.77 15.40
N SER A 64 -35.45 -28.63 14.63
CA SER A 64 -35.58 -28.55 13.18
C SER A 64 -37.05 -28.85 12.85
N ARG A 65 -37.69 -28.03 12.02
CA ARG A 65 -39.05 -28.30 11.52
C ARG A 65 -38.98 -28.43 10.00
N LYS A 66 -39.11 -29.67 9.50
CA LYS A 66 -39.44 -29.95 8.10
C LYS A 66 -40.87 -30.49 8.05
N PHE A 67 -41.66 -30.00 7.11
CA PHE A 67 -43.13 -30.03 7.14
C PHE A 67 -43.71 -31.32 6.54
N ILE A 68 -44.92 -31.69 6.96
CA ILE A 68 -45.69 -32.76 6.32
C ILE A 68 -46.06 -32.30 4.91
N LEU A 69 -45.64 -33.05 3.90
CA LEU A 69 -46.12 -32.94 2.53
C LEU A 69 -47.18 -34.03 2.31
N SER A 70 -48.40 -33.63 1.96
CA SER A 70 -49.39 -34.56 1.40
C SER A 70 -49.68 -34.17 -0.04
N TYR A 71 -49.69 -35.14 -0.95
CA TYR A 71 -49.96 -34.91 -2.37
C TYR A 71 -51.17 -35.73 -2.81
N LYS A 72 -52.14 -35.07 -3.45
CA LYS A 72 -53.35 -35.71 -3.96
C LYS A 72 -53.88 -34.97 -5.19
N ASN A 73 -54.13 -35.70 -6.27
CA ASN A 73 -54.82 -35.18 -7.47
C ASN A 73 -54.24 -33.87 -8.04
N GLY A 74 -52.91 -33.71 -8.11
CA GLY A 74 -52.31 -32.45 -8.58
C GLY A 74 -51.99 -31.44 -7.48
N GLU A 75 -52.50 -31.63 -6.26
CA GLU A 75 -52.43 -30.66 -5.18
C GLU A 75 -51.41 -31.09 -4.12
N ALA A 76 -50.41 -30.24 -3.88
CA ALA A 76 -49.46 -30.38 -2.80
C ALA A 76 -49.91 -29.54 -1.61
N ILE A 77 -50.13 -30.18 -0.47
CA ILE A 77 -50.46 -29.52 0.79
C ILE A 77 -49.25 -29.61 1.71
N ARG A 78 -48.79 -28.46 2.20
CA ARG A 78 -47.66 -28.34 3.14
C ARG A 78 -47.92 -27.27 4.21
N GLY A 79 -46.98 -27.14 5.15
CA GLY A 79 -47.08 -26.18 6.25
C GLY A 79 -47.87 -26.71 7.45
N PHE A 80 -47.87 -25.97 8.56
CA PHE A 80 -48.54 -26.40 9.79
C PHE A 80 -50.04 -26.54 9.57
N ASN A 81 -50.59 -27.74 9.79
CA ASN A 81 -51.99 -28.11 9.50
C ASN A 81 -52.43 -27.87 8.04
N GLY A 82 -51.52 -27.97 7.08
CA GLY A 82 -51.85 -27.82 5.65
C GLY A 82 -52.18 -26.38 5.24
N SER A 83 -51.55 -25.40 5.89
CA SER A 83 -51.76 -23.96 5.65
C SER A 83 -51.38 -23.47 4.25
N ILE A 84 -50.64 -24.28 3.47
CA ILE A 84 -50.18 -23.95 2.12
C ILE A 84 -50.70 -25.03 1.18
N VAL A 85 -51.42 -24.59 0.15
CA VAL A 85 -51.99 -25.44 -0.90
C VAL A 85 -51.46 -24.95 -2.24
N GLU A 86 -50.78 -25.82 -2.98
CA GLU A 86 -50.23 -25.50 -4.30
C GLU A 86 -50.73 -26.48 -5.36
N GLN A 87 -51.29 -25.95 -6.44
CA GLN A 87 -51.77 -26.73 -7.59
C GLN A 87 -50.62 -26.95 -8.59
N GLY A 88 -50.40 -28.20 -8.99
CA GLY A 88 -49.43 -28.62 -10.02
C GLY A 88 -48.04 -29.02 -9.51
N TYR A 89 -47.78 -28.99 -8.20
CA TYR A 89 -46.46 -29.29 -7.63
C TYR A 89 -46.27 -30.80 -7.38
N GLN A 90 -45.36 -31.46 -8.12
CA GLN A 90 -45.04 -32.89 -7.95
C GLN A 90 -43.95 -33.09 -6.88
N PRO A 91 -44.08 -34.06 -5.95
CA PRO A 91 -43.04 -34.40 -4.98
C PRO A 91 -41.72 -34.90 -5.58
N THR A 92 -41.69 -35.23 -6.88
CA THR A 92 -40.56 -35.82 -7.63
C THR A 92 -39.41 -34.88 -7.95
N ASN A 93 -39.46 -33.62 -7.53
CA ASN A 93 -38.32 -32.74 -7.70
C ASN A 93 -37.27 -33.09 -6.64
N GLU A 94 -36.35 -33.99 -6.99
CA GLU A 94 -35.00 -34.04 -6.42
C GLU A 94 -34.52 -32.59 -6.28
N TYR A 95 -34.34 -32.11 -5.06
CA TYR A 95 -33.62 -30.88 -4.82
C TYR A 95 -32.14 -31.16 -5.09
N LYS A 96 -31.76 -31.19 -6.37
CA LYS A 96 -30.36 -31.22 -6.76
C LYS A 96 -29.74 -29.87 -6.37
N THR A 97 -28.84 -29.89 -5.40
CA THR A 97 -28.10 -28.70 -4.93
C THR A 97 -27.42 -28.01 -6.11
N ASP A 98 -27.63 -26.71 -6.28
CA ASP A 98 -27.02 -25.95 -7.38
C ASP A 98 -25.58 -25.57 -7.02
N LYS A 99 -24.63 -26.16 -7.75
CA LYS A 99 -23.19 -25.94 -7.57
C LYS A 99 -22.57 -25.13 -8.71
N ALA A 100 -23.38 -24.58 -9.62
CA ALA A 100 -22.87 -23.89 -10.81
C ALA A 100 -21.99 -22.68 -10.46
N ASN A 101 -22.36 -21.92 -9.43
CA ASN A 101 -21.57 -20.76 -8.99
C ASN A 101 -20.29 -21.17 -8.24
N LEU A 102 -20.35 -22.27 -7.48
CA LEU A 102 -19.17 -22.84 -6.81
C LEU A 102 -18.12 -23.28 -7.85
N ILE A 103 -18.54 -23.98 -8.90
CA ILE A 103 -17.66 -24.42 -9.99
C ILE A 103 -16.97 -23.22 -10.66
N LYS A 104 -17.72 -22.16 -11.00
CA LYS A 104 -17.13 -20.94 -11.60
C LYS A 104 -16.14 -20.25 -10.66
N ALA A 105 -16.42 -20.22 -9.36
CA ALA A 105 -15.53 -19.65 -8.36
C ALA A 105 -14.24 -20.49 -8.23
N VAL A 106 -14.35 -21.83 -8.32
CA VAL A 106 -13.19 -22.74 -8.37
C VAL A 106 -12.34 -22.50 -9.61
N ASP A 107 -12.95 -22.36 -10.78
CA ASP A 107 -12.22 -22.06 -12.01
C ASP A 107 -11.44 -20.75 -11.88
N SER A 108 -12.07 -19.69 -11.38
CA SER A 108 -11.44 -18.38 -11.16
C SER A 108 -10.29 -18.46 -10.16
N ALA A 109 -10.46 -19.21 -9.07
CA ALA A 109 -9.40 -19.42 -8.08
C ALA A 109 -8.23 -20.23 -8.66
N ASN A 110 -8.50 -21.26 -9.48
CA ASN A 110 -7.47 -22.06 -10.12
C ASN A 110 -6.62 -21.23 -11.11
N GLU A 111 -7.19 -20.22 -11.79
CA GLU A 111 -6.41 -19.31 -12.63
C GLU A 111 -5.34 -18.54 -11.83
N ILE A 112 -5.70 -18.11 -10.61
CA ILE A 112 -4.76 -17.45 -9.67
C ILE A 112 -3.72 -18.46 -9.17
N LEU A 113 -4.14 -19.66 -8.76
CA LEU A 113 -3.24 -20.71 -8.27
C LEU A 113 -2.28 -21.24 -9.36
N ALA A 114 -2.61 -21.09 -10.63
CA ALA A 114 -1.70 -21.40 -11.74
C ALA A 114 -0.60 -20.34 -11.95
N ASN A 115 -0.70 -19.17 -11.31
CA ASN A 115 0.18 -18.02 -11.49
C ASN A 115 0.61 -17.40 -10.15
N LEU A 116 0.79 -18.23 -9.11
CA LEU A 116 1.07 -17.80 -7.72
C LEU A 116 2.22 -16.80 -7.62
N GLU A 117 3.25 -16.94 -8.47
CA GLU A 117 4.44 -16.10 -8.49
C GLU A 117 4.15 -14.63 -8.80
N LYS A 118 3.02 -14.33 -9.46
CA LYS A 118 2.60 -12.97 -9.82
C LYS A 118 1.85 -12.25 -8.71
N TYR A 119 1.31 -12.98 -7.73
CA TYR A 119 0.46 -12.42 -6.68
C TYR A 119 1.23 -12.21 -5.37
N LYS A 120 0.79 -11.23 -4.58
CA LYS A 120 1.33 -10.98 -3.23
C LYS A 120 1.01 -12.20 -2.36
N PRO A 121 2.00 -12.86 -1.72
CA PRO A 121 1.76 -14.06 -0.92
C PRO A 121 0.68 -13.88 0.15
N VAL A 122 0.60 -12.70 0.78
CA VAL A 122 -0.43 -12.41 1.78
C VAL A 122 -1.84 -12.37 1.20
N SER A 123 -1.98 -12.00 -0.07
CA SER A 123 -3.28 -11.77 -0.72
C SER A 123 -4.01 -13.05 -1.14
N ILE A 124 -3.25 -14.14 -1.31
CA ILE A 124 -3.75 -15.44 -1.78
C ILE A 124 -3.66 -16.52 -0.69
N LYS A 125 -3.32 -16.13 0.54
CA LYS A 125 -3.18 -17.06 1.66
C LYS A 125 -4.50 -17.76 1.96
N GLY A 126 -4.48 -19.09 1.97
CA GLY A 126 -5.66 -19.93 2.23
C GLY A 126 -6.58 -20.16 1.02
N LEU A 127 -6.26 -19.59 -0.15
CA LEU A 127 -7.05 -19.80 -1.37
C LEU A 127 -7.02 -21.28 -1.82
N GLU A 128 -5.88 -21.94 -1.70
CA GLU A 128 -5.73 -23.37 -2.03
C GLU A 128 -6.60 -24.26 -1.13
N ASP A 129 -6.63 -23.99 0.18
CA ASP A 129 -7.46 -24.72 1.13
C ASP A 129 -8.96 -24.57 0.81
N LEU A 130 -9.39 -23.35 0.43
CA LEU A 130 -10.76 -23.09 0.00
C LEU A 130 -11.11 -23.82 -1.30
N VAL A 131 -10.19 -23.87 -2.26
CA VAL A 131 -10.37 -24.66 -3.50
C VAL A 131 -10.50 -26.15 -3.18
N ASN A 132 -9.69 -26.69 -2.27
CA ASN A 132 -9.78 -28.10 -1.87
C ASN A 132 -11.10 -28.42 -1.15
N LYS A 133 -11.58 -27.52 -0.28
CA LYS A 133 -12.90 -27.62 0.36
C LYS A 133 -14.03 -27.58 -0.68
N ALA A 134 -13.94 -26.67 -1.64
CA ALA A 134 -14.92 -26.55 -2.72
C ALA A 134 -14.98 -27.79 -3.62
N LYS A 135 -13.83 -28.39 -3.95
CA LYS A 135 -13.76 -29.64 -4.72
C LYS A 135 -14.45 -30.80 -4.00
N LEU A 136 -14.23 -30.95 -2.69
CA LEU A 136 -14.92 -31.97 -1.89
C LEU A 136 -16.45 -31.82 -1.93
N ILE A 137 -16.94 -30.57 -1.89
CA ILE A 137 -18.37 -30.26 -2.01
C ILE A 137 -18.91 -30.58 -3.41
N ILE A 138 -18.12 -30.31 -4.45
CA ILE A 138 -18.49 -30.63 -5.83
C ILE A 138 -18.60 -32.15 -6.04
N ASP A 139 -17.64 -32.91 -5.53
CA ASP A 139 -17.53 -34.37 -5.75
C ASP A 139 -18.55 -35.20 -4.96
N THR A 140 -19.18 -34.63 -3.94
CA THR A 140 -20.18 -35.33 -3.10
C THR A 140 -21.59 -35.04 -3.61
N GLU A 141 -22.43 -36.05 -3.85
CA GLU A 141 -23.74 -35.88 -4.48
C GLU A 141 -24.70 -34.98 -3.69
N ASP A 142 -24.84 -35.21 -2.37
CA ASP A 142 -25.76 -34.46 -1.51
C ASP A 142 -25.00 -33.50 -0.57
N PHE A 143 -25.31 -32.20 -0.66
CA PHE A 143 -24.77 -31.14 0.20
C PHE A 143 -25.84 -30.09 0.51
N GLU A 144 -25.81 -29.48 1.70
CA GLU A 144 -26.73 -28.39 2.03
C GLU A 144 -26.41 -27.12 1.23
N GLN A 145 -27.43 -26.48 0.66
CA GLN A 145 -27.24 -25.28 -0.18
C GLN A 145 -26.60 -24.11 0.59
N ASP A 146 -26.90 -23.98 1.89
CA ASP A 146 -26.21 -23.07 2.82
C ASP A 146 -24.69 -23.25 2.75
N GLU A 147 -24.22 -24.49 2.88
CA GLU A 147 -22.79 -24.80 2.89
C GLU A 147 -22.15 -24.52 1.53
N VAL A 148 -22.85 -24.81 0.43
CA VAL A 148 -22.41 -24.48 -0.92
C VAL A 148 -22.29 -22.97 -1.11
N ASP A 149 -23.29 -22.19 -0.69
CA ASP A 149 -23.33 -20.74 -0.83
C ASP A 149 -22.25 -20.07 0.04
N LYS A 150 -22.04 -20.59 1.25
CA LYS A 150 -20.98 -20.15 2.15
C LYS A 150 -19.60 -20.34 1.53
N VAL A 151 -19.29 -21.54 1.05
CA VAL A 151 -17.98 -21.80 0.41
C VAL A 151 -17.82 -21.01 -0.89
N THR A 152 -18.89 -20.85 -1.65
CA THR A 152 -18.89 -20.00 -2.85
C THR A 152 -18.50 -18.57 -2.49
N THR A 153 -19.09 -18.02 -1.43
CA THR A 153 -18.80 -16.65 -0.95
C THR A 153 -17.38 -16.51 -0.43
N GLU A 154 -16.91 -17.46 0.40
CA GLU A 154 -15.53 -17.50 0.91
C GLU A 154 -14.50 -17.53 -0.24
N LEU A 155 -14.77 -18.33 -1.28
CA LEU A 155 -13.90 -18.46 -2.44
C LEU A 155 -13.90 -17.20 -3.31
N GLN A 156 -15.07 -16.59 -3.56
CA GLN A 156 -15.20 -15.32 -4.27
C GLN A 156 -14.46 -14.18 -3.55
N ASP A 157 -14.56 -14.11 -2.23
CA ASP A 157 -13.82 -13.14 -1.40
C ASP A 157 -12.31 -13.36 -1.53
N GLY A 158 -11.83 -14.61 -1.45
CA GLY A 158 -10.43 -14.97 -1.68
C GLY A 158 -9.91 -14.55 -3.06
N VAL A 159 -10.70 -14.82 -4.11
CA VAL A 159 -10.40 -14.37 -5.48
C VAL A 159 -10.33 -12.85 -5.57
N SER A 160 -11.26 -12.13 -4.92
CA SER A 160 -11.31 -10.66 -4.97
C SER A 160 -10.15 -9.98 -4.23
N LYS A 161 -9.59 -10.64 -3.20
CA LYS A 161 -8.45 -10.14 -2.43
C LYS A 161 -7.11 -10.35 -3.14
N ALA A 162 -7.04 -11.33 -4.05
CA ALA A 162 -5.84 -11.63 -4.79
C ALA A 162 -5.34 -10.38 -5.53
N SER A 163 -4.11 -9.98 -5.23
CA SER A 163 -3.51 -8.76 -5.79
C SER A 163 -2.11 -9.03 -6.30
N LEU A 164 -1.79 -8.44 -7.45
CA LEU A 164 -0.49 -8.61 -8.10
C LEU A 164 0.64 -7.99 -7.26
N LYS A 165 1.83 -8.57 -7.37
CA LYS A 165 3.06 -7.96 -6.85
C LYS A 165 3.34 -6.63 -7.56
N ALA A 166 3.96 -5.70 -6.85
CA ALA A 166 4.44 -4.46 -7.45
C ALA A 166 5.48 -4.74 -8.56
N ASN A 167 5.41 -3.99 -9.66
CA ASN A 167 6.45 -3.97 -10.69
C ASN A 167 7.64 -3.13 -10.19
N LYS A 168 8.80 -3.78 -10.07
CA LYS A 168 10.04 -3.21 -9.52
C LYS A 168 11.11 -2.91 -10.59
N GLU A 169 10.82 -3.13 -11.87
CA GLU A 169 11.81 -3.02 -12.96
C GLU A 169 12.43 -1.63 -13.03
N LYS A 170 11.61 -0.58 -12.96
CA LYS A 170 12.08 0.82 -12.99
C LYS A 170 12.90 1.17 -11.77
N LEU A 171 12.47 0.76 -10.57
CA LEU A 171 13.23 0.98 -9.34
C LEU A 171 14.61 0.29 -9.41
N VAL A 172 14.68 -0.94 -9.93
CA VAL A 172 15.96 -1.65 -10.14
C VAL A 172 16.85 -0.89 -11.11
N ALA A 173 16.33 -0.39 -12.23
CA ALA A 173 17.09 0.40 -13.19
C ALA A 173 17.62 1.70 -12.56
N THR A 174 16.78 2.42 -11.83
CA THR A 174 17.15 3.65 -11.10
C THR A 174 18.23 3.39 -10.06
N LEU A 175 18.14 2.29 -9.31
CA LEU A 175 19.18 1.90 -8.35
C LEU A 175 20.50 1.55 -9.02
N ASN A 176 20.46 0.87 -10.17
CA ASN A 176 21.68 0.58 -10.92
C ASN A 176 22.36 1.86 -11.37
N ASN A 177 21.61 2.84 -11.88
CA ASN A 177 22.16 4.14 -12.24
C ASN A 177 22.74 4.88 -11.02
N ALA A 178 22.00 4.92 -9.92
CA ALA A 178 22.43 5.57 -8.68
C ALA A 178 23.74 4.99 -8.13
N LYS A 179 23.92 3.66 -8.20
CA LYS A 179 25.13 2.96 -7.73
C LYS A 179 26.37 3.22 -8.58
N GLN A 180 26.22 3.69 -9.83
CA GLN A 180 27.35 4.04 -10.69
C GLN A 180 27.88 5.46 -10.41
N LEU A 181 27.18 6.25 -9.60
CA LEU A 181 27.62 7.59 -9.26
C LEU A 181 28.84 7.53 -8.33
N LYS A 182 29.87 8.30 -8.68
CA LYS A 182 31.05 8.51 -7.83
C LYS A 182 30.67 9.48 -6.72
N LEU A 183 30.21 8.98 -5.58
CA LEU A 183 29.69 9.84 -4.50
C LEU A 183 30.78 10.61 -3.75
N ASP A 184 32.05 10.23 -3.89
CA ASP A 184 33.19 10.85 -3.23
C ASP A 184 33.47 12.30 -3.69
N ILE A 185 33.04 12.67 -4.89
CA ILE A 185 33.16 14.05 -5.41
C ILE A 185 32.03 14.97 -4.92
N TYR A 186 31.00 14.43 -4.26
CA TYR A 186 29.88 15.18 -3.71
C TYR A 186 30.04 15.37 -2.20
N THR A 187 29.33 16.34 -1.64
CA THR A 187 29.29 16.57 -0.19
C THR A 187 28.70 15.36 0.53
N LYS A 188 29.17 15.05 1.74
CA LYS A 188 28.69 13.90 2.50
C LYS A 188 27.20 14.03 2.81
N ALA A 189 26.74 15.24 3.14
CA ALA A 189 25.33 15.48 3.46
C ALA A 189 24.40 15.13 2.29
N SER A 190 24.71 15.59 1.07
CA SER A 190 23.89 15.31 -0.11
C SER A 190 23.98 13.84 -0.53
N SER A 191 25.18 13.24 -0.45
CA SER A 191 25.40 11.82 -0.75
C SER A 191 24.67 10.90 0.22
N LYS A 192 24.61 11.25 1.51
CA LYS A 192 23.96 10.44 2.54
C LYS A 192 22.49 10.19 2.23
N THR A 193 21.76 11.22 1.79
CA THR A 193 20.35 11.10 1.40
C THR A 193 20.14 10.02 0.34
N LEU A 194 21.01 10.00 -0.68
CA LEU A 194 20.94 8.99 -1.74
C LEU A 194 21.30 7.59 -1.22
N VAL A 195 22.32 7.46 -0.37
CA VAL A 195 22.73 6.18 0.22
C VAL A 195 21.59 5.58 1.06
N ASP A 196 20.95 6.38 1.92
CA ASP A 196 19.84 5.93 2.77
C ASP A 196 18.65 5.45 1.91
N LEU A 197 18.35 6.15 0.81
CA LEU A 197 17.31 5.74 -0.15
C LEU A 197 17.67 4.46 -0.90
N ILE A 198 18.93 4.26 -1.26
CA ILE A 198 19.42 3.02 -1.87
C ILE A 198 19.23 1.84 -0.92
N GLU A 199 19.57 2.00 0.36
CA GLU A 199 19.39 0.96 1.39
C GLU A 199 17.91 0.62 1.60
N LYS A 200 17.06 1.64 1.79
CA LYS A 200 15.61 1.46 1.92
C LYS A 200 15.01 0.73 0.72
N SER A 201 15.45 1.08 -0.48
CA SER A 201 14.96 0.44 -1.71
C SER A 201 15.40 -1.02 -1.82
N GLN A 202 16.61 -1.36 -1.36
CA GLN A 202 17.06 -2.76 -1.32
C GLN A 202 16.22 -3.64 -0.39
N ALA A 203 15.71 -3.08 0.72
CA ALA A 203 14.75 -3.79 1.57
C ALA A 203 13.42 -4.02 0.84
N VAL A 204 12.88 -2.97 0.19
CA VAL A 204 11.64 -3.06 -0.61
C VAL A 204 11.75 -4.05 -1.78
N LEU A 205 12.92 -4.17 -2.40
CA LEU A 205 13.11 -5.14 -3.49
C LEU A 205 12.89 -6.59 -3.03
N LYS A 206 13.14 -6.90 -1.76
CA LYS A 206 12.96 -8.24 -1.17
C LYS A 206 11.55 -8.50 -0.65
N ASP A 207 10.74 -7.46 -0.50
CA ASP A 207 9.37 -7.59 0.01
C ASP A 207 8.37 -7.86 -1.12
N ASP A 208 7.87 -9.08 -1.18
CA ASP A 208 6.86 -9.50 -2.18
C ASP A 208 5.45 -8.97 -1.91
N ASN A 209 5.20 -8.34 -0.76
CA ASN A 209 3.90 -7.78 -0.41
C ASN A 209 3.86 -6.25 -0.52
N VAL A 210 4.95 -5.61 -0.94
CA VAL A 210 5.01 -4.15 -1.04
C VAL A 210 3.99 -3.58 -2.02
N GLU A 211 3.42 -2.43 -1.69
CA GLU A 211 2.50 -1.71 -2.57
C GLU A 211 3.23 -0.97 -3.70
N GLN A 212 2.59 -0.89 -4.86
CA GLN A 212 3.16 -0.20 -6.03
C GLN A 212 3.49 1.27 -5.73
N THR A 213 2.65 1.95 -4.94
CA THR A 213 2.86 3.34 -4.54
C THR A 213 4.19 3.52 -3.78
N THR A 214 4.57 2.57 -2.93
CA THR A 214 5.85 2.62 -2.21
C THR A 214 7.03 2.47 -3.18
N VAL A 215 6.91 1.62 -4.20
CA VAL A 215 7.92 1.46 -5.24
C VAL A 215 8.08 2.76 -6.06
N ASP A 216 6.95 3.35 -6.48
CA ASP A 216 6.93 4.57 -7.29
C ASP A 216 7.45 5.80 -6.51
N GLU A 217 7.11 5.90 -5.22
CA GLU A 217 7.64 6.94 -4.33
C GLU A 217 9.15 6.82 -4.16
N LEU A 218 9.68 5.61 -3.98
CA LEU A 218 11.13 5.39 -3.87
C LEU A 218 11.87 5.77 -5.16
N GLU A 219 11.33 5.40 -6.32
CA GLU A 219 11.88 5.81 -7.62
C GLU A 219 11.95 7.34 -7.73
N THR A 220 10.86 8.02 -7.39
CA THR A 220 10.77 9.50 -7.40
C THR A 220 11.78 10.12 -6.45
N ASN A 221 11.87 9.60 -5.23
CA ASN A 221 12.78 10.12 -4.20
C ASN A 221 14.25 9.92 -4.57
N ILE A 222 14.61 8.78 -5.17
CA ILE A 222 15.99 8.56 -5.64
C ILE A 222 16.34 9.55 -6.75
N ASN A 223 15.48 9.72 -7.74
CA ASN A 223 15.72 10.69 -8.82
C ASN A 223 15.85 12.12 -8.30
N SER A 224 15.01 12.49 -7.33
CA SER A 224 15.10 13.78 -6.65
C SER A 224 16.43 13.94 -5.90
N ALA A 225 16.84 12.93 -5.13
CA ALA A 225 18.11 12.95 -4.41
C ALA A 225 19.32 13.06 -5.35
N ILE A 226 19.32 12.35 -6.48
CA ILE A 226 20.36 12.48 -7.52
C ILE A 226 20.42 13.92 -8.05
N SER A 227 19.28 14.54 -8.31
CA SER A 227 19.22 15.93 -8.82
C SER A 227 19.69 16.98 -7.81
N GLN A 228 19.66 16.63 -6.52
CA GLN A 228 20.04 17.50 -5.39
C GLN A 228 21.46 17.23 -4.86
N LEU A 229 22.23 16.36 -5.51
CA LEU A 229 23.63 16.14 -5.17
C LEU A 229 24.45 17.43 -5.33
N ILE A 230 25.29 17.73 -4.34
CA ILE A 230 26.11 18.95 -4.30
C ILE A 230 27.56 18.56 -4.50
N LEU A 231 28.20 19.05 -5.57
CA LEU A 231 29.62 18.84 -5.81
C LEU A 231 30.48 19.57 -4.77
N LYS A 232 31.54 18.92 -4.30
CA LYS A 232 32.60 19.59 -3.54
C LYS A 232 33.27 20.64 -4.42
N GLY A 233 33.62 21.78 -3.82
CA GLY A 233 34.33 22.86 -4.51
C GLY A 233 35.78 22.47 -4.83
N ASP A 234 36.28 22.88 -5.99
CA ASP A 234 37.69 22.78 -6.35
C ASP A 234 38.50 23.84 -5.61
N LYS A 235 39.33 23.38 -4.66
CA LYS A 235 40.13 24.23 -3.76
C LYS A 235 41.46 24.67 -4.35
N SER A 236 41.81 24.23 -5.57
CA SER A 236 43.14 24.47 -6.16
C SER A 236 43.48 25.96 -6.26
N LYS A 237 42.52 26.79 -6.73
CA LYS A 237 42.71 28.25 -6.84
C LYS A 237 42.77 28.93 -5.48
N LEU A 238 41.98 28.47 -4.51
CA LEU A 238 42.00 29.00 -3.15
C LEU A 238 43.33 28.72 -2.45
N ASN A 239 43.85 27.49 -2.60
CA ASN A 239 45.18 27.12 -2.09
C ASN A 239 46.30 27.98 -2.67
N ALA A 240 46.27 28.24 -3.99
CA ALA A 240 47.24 29.13 -4.62
C ALA A 240 47.18 30.56 -4.05
N LYS A 241 45.98 31.08 -3.80
CA LYS A 241 45.78 32.42 -3.23
C LYS A 241 46.18 32.51 -1.76
N ILE A 242 45.98 31.43 -1.00
CA ILE A 242 46.50 31.27 0.37
C ILE A 242 48.03 31.34 0.34
N ALA A 243 48.69 30.58 -0.54
CA ALA A 243 50.14 30.61 -0.67
C ALA A 243 50.68 32.00 -1.07
N GLU A 244 49.98 32.71 -1.96
CA GLU A 244 50.31 34.11 -2.29
C GLU A 244 50.26 35.01 -1.04
N ALA A 245 49.18 34.93 -0.26
CA ALA A 245 49.03 35.71 0.97
C ALA A 245 50.09 35.37 2.03
N GLU A 246 50.44 34.09 2.17
CA GLU A 246 51.46 33.62 3.11
C GLU A 246 52.89 34.03 2.71
N GLY A 247 53.12 34.32 1.43
CA GLY A 247 54.39 34.86 0.94
C GLY A 247 54.60 36.35 1.21
N LEU A 248 53.56 37.07 1.65
CA LEU A 248 53.65 38.49 2.00
C LEU A 248 54.28 38.67 3.39
N LYS A 249 54.99 39.79 3.56
CA LYS A 249 55.72 40.10 4.80
C LYS A 249 54.99 41.14 5.63
N GLN A 250 54.67 40.81 6.87
CA GLN A 250 53.91 41.69 7.77
C GLN A 250 54.58 43.06 7.96
N GLU A 251 55.91 43.07 8.01
CA GLU A 251 56.72 44.26 8.23
C GLU A 251 56.54 45.33 7.15
N ASP A 252 56.19 44.95 5.93
CA ASP A 252 56.06 45.84 4.77
C ASP A 252 54.74 46.63 4.76
N TYR A 253 53.74 46.26 5.57
CA TYR A 253 52.37 46.76 5.48
C TYR A 253 51.84 47.33 6.80
N THR A 254 50.89 48.26 6.72
CA THR A 254 50.28 48.88 7.91
C THR A 254 49.53 47.84 8.76
N SER A 255 49.59 48.00 10.09
CA SER A 255 48.97 47.06 11.03
C SER A 255 47.47 46.86 10.81
N ALA A 256 46.75 47.93 10.41
CA ALA A 256 45.32 47.88 10.15
C ALA A 256 44.96 47.00 8.93
N THR A 257 45.63 47.21 7.78
CA THR A 257 45.35 46.42 6.57
C THR A 257 45.86 44.99 6.69
N TRP A 258 46.94 44.78 7.43
CA TRP A 258 47.47 43.45 7.72
C TRP A 258 46.51 42.61 8.58
N ALA A 259 45.85 43.22 9.58
CA ALA A 259 44.86 42.53 10.40
C ALA A 259 43.69 41.99 9.54
N THR A 260 43.21 42.79 8.58
CA THR A 260 42.18 42.38 7.61
C THR A 260 42.64 41.21 6.74
N LEU A 261 43.89 41.22 6.26
CA LEU A 261 44.46 40.08 5.52
C LEU A 261 44.47 38.80 6.37
N LYS A 262 44.95 38.90 7.62
CA LYS A 262 45.05 37.74 8.52
C LYS A 262 43.69 37.10 8.81
N GLU A 263 42.65 37.91 9.00
CA GLU A 263 41.29 37.42 9.16
C GLU A 263 40.79 36.70 7.89
N ALA A 264 40.97 37.31 6.72
CA ALA A 264 40.56 36.71 5.44
C ALA A 264 41.32 35.40 5.14
N LEU A 265 42.62 35.36 5.46
CA LEU A 265 43.47 34.18 5.33
C LEU A 265 43.01 33.04 6.23
N THR A 266 42.62 33.34 7.46
CA THR A 266 42.09 32.34 8.41
C THR A 266 40.82 31.72 7.86
N LYS A 267 39.84 32.55 7.45
CA LYS A 267 38.59 32.07 6.84
C LYS A 267 38.81 31.27 5.55
N ALA A 268 39.79 31.66 4.74
CA ALA A 268 40.16 30.92 3.53
C ALA A 268 40.68 29.51 3.87
N LYS A 269 41.54 29.39 4.90
CA LYS A 269 42.05 28.09 5.38
C LYS A 269 40.94 27.22 5.96
N ASP A 270 39.98 27.81 6.68
CA ASP A 270 38.83 27.08 7.20
C ASP A 270 38.02 26.42 6.07
N ILE A 271 37.76 27.16 4.97
CA ILE A 271 37.08 26.60 3.78
C ILE A 271 37.91 25.51 3.10
N VAL A 272 39.24 25.62 3.11
CA VAL A 272 40.11 24.55 2.58
C VAL A 272 40.01 23.28 3.42
N ALA A 273 39.89 23.39 4.74
CA ALA A 273 39.72 22.26 5.64
C ALA A 273 38.31 21.64 5.61
N ASP A 274 37.29 22.41 5.22
CA ASP A 274 35.89 21.95 5.20
C ASP A 274 35.60 21.00 4.04
N GLU A 275 35.46 19.70 4.32
CA GLU A 275 35.13 18.68 3.31
C GLU A 275 33.74 18.84 2.68
N GLU A 276 32.85 19.62 3.28
CA GLU A 276 31.49 19.91 2.78
C GLU A 276 31.44 21.21 1.96
N ALA A 277 32.54 21.95 1.84
CA ALA A 277 32.58 23.21 1.11
C ALA A 277 32.25 23.00 -0.37
N ASP A 278 31.18 23.67 -0.83
CA ASP A 278 30.81 23.73 -2.24
C ASP A 278 31.60 24.80 -3.01
N GLN A 279 31.45 24.83 -4.33
CA GLN A 279 32.17 25.80 -5.17
C GLN A 279 31.81 27.25 -4.82
N LYS A 280 30.58 27.55 -4.39
CA LYS A 280 30.18 28.92 -4.03
C LYS A 280 30.91 29.40 -2.78
N MET A 281 31.09 28.52 -1.80
CA MET A 281 31.86 28.80 -0.60
C MET A 281 33.34 29.05 -0.95
N VAL A 282 33.91 28.21 -1.82
CA VAL A 282 35.30 28.37 -2.30
C VAL A 282 35.48 29.68 -3.05
N ASP A 283 34.60 30.01 -4.01
CA ASP A 283 34.69 31.24 -4.80
C ASP A 283 34.56 32.49 -3.92
N LYS A 284 33.69 32.45 -2.91
CA LYS A 284 33.54 33.54 -1.94
C LYS A 284 34.81 33.73 -1.10
N ALA A 285 35.45 32.64 -0.66
CA ALA A 285 36.71 32.69 0.06
C ALA A 285 37.83 33.30 -0.79
N ILE A 286 37.93 32.89 -2.07
CA ILE A 286 38.88 33.47 -3.04
C ILE A 286 38.64 34.98 -3.16
N SER A 287 37.38 35.41 -3.38
CA SER A 287 37.05 36.83 -3.53
C SER A 287 37.41 37.66 -2.30
N ASN A 288 37.14 37.13 -1.10
CA ASN A 288 37.45 37.81 0.15
C ASN A 288 38.96 37.93 0.38
N LEU A 289 39.71 36.86 0.13
CA LEU A 289 41.16 36.87 0.28
C LEU A 289 41.82 37.80 -0.75
N ASP A 290 41.38 37.77 -2.00
CA ASP A 290 41.88 38.67 -3.05
C ASP A 290 41.63 40.15 -2.74
N LYS A 291 40.44 40.50 -2.22
CA LYS A 291 40.15 41.86 -1.74
C LYS A 291 41.07 42.28 -0.61
N ALA A 292 41.34 41.40 0.34
CA ALA A 292 42.21 41.70 1.47
C ALA A 292 43.67 41.92 1.03
N ILE A 293 44.18 41.10 0.09
CA ILE A 293 45.50 41.29 -0.50
C ILE A 293 45.58 42.63 -1.25
N LYS A 294 44.59 42.94 -2.10
CA LYS A 294 44.53 44.21 -2.86
C LYS A 294 44.36 45.44 -1.96
N GLY A 295 43.78 45.27 -0.78
CA GLY A 295 43.55 46.33 0.21
C GLY A 295 44.76 46.62 1.11
N LEU A 296 45.88 45.92 0.94
CA LEU A 296 47.09 46.16 1.71
C LEU A 296 47.72 47.51 1.39
N ILE A 297 48.11 48.26 2.43
CA ILE A 297 48.82 49.53 2.31
C ILE A 297 50.23 49.36 2.85
N LYS A 298 51.25 49.71 2.05
CA LYS A 298 52.66 49.64 2.47
C LYS A 298 52.96 50.67 3.56
N LYS A 299 53.85 50.34 4.50
CA LYS A 299 54.42 51.34 5.40
C LYS A 299 55.31 52.29 4.59
N THR A 300 55.17 53.59 4.79
CA THR A 300 56.14 54.59 4.30
C THR A 300 57.27 54.73 5.31
N VAL A 301 58.48 55.06 4.83
CA VAL A 301 59.72 55.11 5.63
C VAL A 301 59.71 56.27 6.66
N ASP A 302 58.69 57.14 6.64
CA ASP A 302 58.63 58.38 7.41
C ASP A 302 57.59 58.41 8.55
N GLU A 303 57.16 57.26 9.10
CA GLU A 303 56.43 57.27 10.38
C GLU A 303 57.33 56.83 11.54
N GLU A 304 57.91 57.82 12.22
CA GLU A 304 58.41 57.70 13.59
C GLU A 304 57.29 57.27 14.57
N PRO A 305 57.63 56.67 15.72
CA PRO A 305 56.65 56.13 16.65
C PRO A 305 55.97 57.26 17.46
N GLY A 306 54.77 57.67 17.04
CA GLY A 306 53.93 58.61 17.77
C GLY A 306 53.06 57.95 18.84
N ASN A 307 53.52 57.99 20.09
CA ASN A 307 52.71 57.79 21.30
C ASN A 307 51.97 59.09 21.69
N GLY A 308 50.72 58.99 22.15
CA GLY A 308 49.94 60.05 22.81
C GLY A 308 48.55 60.21 22.17
N GLY A 309 47.43 60.32 22.86
CA GLY A 309 47.13 60.52 24.27
C GLY A 309 45.61 60.78 24.36
N ASN A 310 45.01 60.36 25.46
CA ASN A 310 43.59 60.47 25.77
C ASN A 310 43.17 61.92 26.15
N ASN A 311 41.86 62.22 25.96
CA ASN A 311 41.04 63.28 26.58
C ASN A 311 41.18 64.72 26.00
N GLY A 312 40.15 65.54 25.76
CA GLY A 312 38.70 65.56 25.99
C GLY A 312 38.21 67.01 25.76
N GLY A 313 36.98 67.25 25.25
CA GLY A 313 36.52 68.62 24.95
C GLY A 313 35.10 68.73 24.35
N THR A 314 34.13 68.47 25.23
CA THR A 314 32.66 68.53 25.18
C THR A 314 32.00 69.78 24.54
N GLY A 315 30.78 69.61 23.97
CA GLY A 315 29.80 70.69 23.85
C GLY A 315 28.56 70.47 22.97
N ASN A 316 27.58 69.71 23.47
CA ASN A 316 26.08 69.81 23.35
C ASN A 316 25.38 70.19 22.02
N ASN A 317 24.10 69.89 21.77
CA ASN A 317 23.03 68.96 22.21
C ASN A 317 21.79 69.45 21.41
N GLY A 318 20.93 68.57 20.91
CA GLY A 318 19.75 68.97 20.13
C GLY A 318 18.86 67.81 19.72
N SER A 319 18.32 67.11 20.72
CA SER A 319 17.26 66.10 20.64
C SER A 319 16.00 66.60 19.90
N ASN A 320 15.36 65.77 19.05
CA ASN A 320 14.00 65.29 19.33
C ASN A 320 13.50 64.16 18.39
N ASN A 321 12.51 63.45 18.92
CA ASN A 321 12.07 62.10 18.62
C ASN A 321 10.91 61.95 17.60
N ASN A 322 10.90 60.77 16.95
CA ASN A 322 9.77 59.84 16.69
C ASN A 322 8.69 60.17 15.64
N GLY A 323 8.38 59.18 14.78
CA GLY A 323 7.06 59.04 14.13
C GLY A 323 7.00 58.58 12.66
N ASN A 324 6.99 57.27 12.45
CA ASN A 324 6.08 56.49 11.58
C ASN A 324 5.98 56.66 10.02
N GLN A 325 5.85 55.49 9.37
CA GLN A 325 5.05 55.14 8.19
C GLN A 325 5.61 55.21 6.74
N GLY A 326 5.75 54.02 6.12
CA GLY A 326 5.14 53.71 4.81
C GLY A 326 6.04 53.63 3.57
N ASN A 327 6.44 52.43 3.13
CA ASN A 327 5.90 51.72 1.94
C ASN A 327 6.76 50.54 1.45
N LEU A 328 6.05 49.59 0.83
CA LEU A 328 6.35 48.21 0.43
C LEU A 328 7.46 47.97 -0.64
N PRO A 329 7.93 46.71 -0.83
CA PRO A 329 8.77 46.31 -1.96
C PRO A 329 8.00 46.19 -3.28
N GLN A 330 8.66 46.53 -4.39
CA GLN A 330 8.13 46.47 -5.75
C GLN A 330 8.31 45.06 -6.35
N THR A 331 7.20 44.42 -6.75
CA THR A 331 7.17 43.20 -7.58
C THR A 331 6.29 43.42 -8.82
N GLY A 332 6.75 42.92 -9.98
CA GLY A 332 5.97 42.68 -11.22
C GLY A 332 6.05 43.82 -12.26
N GLY A 333 6.19 43.58 -13.58
CA GLY A 333 6.11 42.33 -14.33
C GLY A 333 6.47 42.47 -15.83
N VAL A 334 6.70 41.28 -16.41
CA VAL A 334 6.58 40.73 -17.79
C VAL A 334 6.47 41.61 -19.04
N ASN A 335 6.96 41.06 -20.17
CA ASN A 335 6.24 41.11 -21.44
C ASN A 335 6.41 39.82 -22.28
N PRO A 336 5.46 39.52 -23.20
CA PRO A 336 5.05 38.19 -23.62
C PRO A 336 5.44 37.87 -25.08
N SER A 337 5.63 36.59 -25.41
CA SER A 337 5.45 36.04 -26.77
C SER A 337 5.72 34.54 -26.74
N GLN A 338 4.72 33.74 -26.44
CA GLN A 338 4.20 32.70 -27.34
C GLN A 338 3.06 31.98 -26.61
N ALA A 339 1.87 32.24 -27.12
CA ALA A 339 0.65 31.53 -26.80
C ALA A 339 0.62 30.19 -27.55
N ALA A 340 0.07 29.17 -26.92
CA ALA A 340 -0.97 28.35 -27.56
C ALA A 340 -1.69 27.52 -26.49
N ALA A 341 -3.01 27.59 -26.58
CA ALA A 341 -4.01 27.09 -25.65
C ALA A 341 -4.35 25.60 -25.87
N LEU A 342 -5.41 25.19 -25.16
CA LEU A 342 -6.25 23.99 -25.29
C LEU A 342 -5.85 22.87 -24.32
N GLY A 343 -6.71 22.32 -23.48
CA GLY A 343 -8.15 22.50 -23.32
C GLY A 343 -8.64 21.53 -22.24
N LEU A 344 -9.69 21.94 -21.53
CA LEU A 344 -10.50 21.10 -20.64
C LEU A 344 -10.92 19.80 -21.34
N LEU A 345 -10.80 18.66 -20.66
CA LEU A 345 -11.70 17.53 -20.89
C LEU A 345 -11.84 16.65 -19.64
N THR A 346 -13.10 16.35 -19.40
CA THR A 346 -13.75 15.76 -18.24
C THR A 346 -13.41 14.30 -17.98
N ILE A 347 -13.48 13.93 -16.71
CA ILE A 347 -13.61 12.55 -16.21
C ILE A 347 -14.86 11.91 -16.84
N ALA A 348 -14.67 10.83 -17.59
CA ALA A 348 -15.72 9.87 -17.91
C ALA A 348 -15.15 8.46 -17.65
N ALA A 349 -15.77 7.78 -16.69
CA ALA A 349 -15.60 6.37 -16.43
C ALA A 349 -16.14 5.51 -17.58
N GLY A 350 -15.63 4.28 -17.70
CA GLY A 350 -16.39 3.18 -18.29
C GLY A 350 -15.88 2.66 -19.63
N ALA A 351 -15.21 1.53 -19.51
CA ALA A 351 -14.94 0.47 -20.48
C ALA A 351 -15.80 0.37 -21.77
N ILE A 352 -15.17 -0.28 -22.76
CA ILE A 352 -15.66 -1.27 -23.74
C ILE A 352 -15.15 -0.87 -25.14
N ILE A 353 -14.35 -1.73 -25.77
CA ILE A 353 -14.68 -2.41 -27.03
C ILE A 353 -13.55 -3.40 -27.39
N ILE A 354 -13.97 -4.66 -27.33
CA ILE A 354 -13.53 -5.85 -28.04
C ILE A 354 -13.29 -5.58 -29.54
N LYS A 355 -12.15 -6.02 -30.10
CA LYS A 355 -12.16 -6.81 -31.34
C LYS A 355 -10.81 -7.40 -31.74
N LYS A 356 -10.79 -8.73 -31.81
CA LYS A 356 -10.42 -9.51 -33.02
C LYS A 356 -10.76 -10.98 -32.70
N LYS A 357 -11.53 -11.69 -33.51
CA LYS A 357 -11.15 -12.11 -34.86
C LYS A 357 -12.33 -12.64 -35.69
N LYS A 358 -12.09 -12.56 -37.01
CA LYS A 358 -12.70 -13.23 -38.17
C LYS A 358 -13.98 -12.62 -38.70
#